data_AF-A0A937NBM6-F1
#
_entry.id   AF-A0A937NBM6-F1
#
_cell.length_a   1.000
_cell.length_b   1.000
_cell.length_c   1.000
_cell.angle_alpha   90.00
_cell.angle_beta   90.00
_cell.angle_gamma   90.00
#
_symmetry.space_group_name_H-M   'P 1'
#
loop_
_entity.id
_entity.type
_entity.pdbx_description
1 polymer ?
#
loop_
_entity_poly.entity_id
_entity_poly.type
_entity_poly.pdbx_seq_one_letter_code
_entity_poly.pdbx_strand_id
1 'polypeptide(L)'
;MPAADETRYNMKRLHKAFAFASIVLLIVTIWLLVDDHQREWKRFQRTANDIDLRVADWRKYQYETDEATKERDSLDQQLTAAQALGLDTGHVDRFRAEVAKEAKRRSVAFDFTELERRSNRLTDAMAEATSAEPDSADVAAARQDLLDRMREIAGRAEFRELNRLEQRRAESVKLEAAKARVGLAVRDRASRAELDRRQQEVDHLKEDLHELTLEFQALSDHRVALQDILKRLTADEDAIRKALTENRADLARLEATMAERRSTYINRDYGFPLPGKKLLEMPIFDAFNSPL
;
A
#
# COMPACT_ATOMS: atom_id res chain seq x y z
N MET A 1 67.42 39.61 15.77
CA MET A 1 66.83 40.96 15.66
C MET A 1 65.32 40.80 15.66
N PRO A 2 64.58 41.40 16.62
CA PRO A 2 63.13 41.40 16.58
C PRO A 2 62.67 42.40 15.52
N ALA A 3 61.85 41.94 14.56
CA ALA A 3 61.20 42.83 13.62
C ALA A 3 60.13 43.63 14.38
N ALA A 4 60.27 44.96 14.41
CA ALA A 4 59.18 45.82 14.82
C ALA A 4 58.09 45.74 13.75
N ASP A 5 56.92 45.20 14.10
CA ASP A 5 55.74 45.21 13.24
C ASP A 5 55.21 46.64 13.10
N GLU A 6 55.90 47.47 12.32
CA GLU A 6 55.36 48.74 11.84
C GLU A 6 54.33 48.44 10.75
N THR A 7 53.06 48.34 11.15
CA THR A 7 51.96 48.23 10.18
C THR A 7 51.90 49.51 9.35
N ARG A 8 52.15 49.40 8.04
CA ARG A 8 52.19 50.52 7.07
C ARG A 8 50.94 51.42 7.06
N TYR A 9 49.82 50.97 7.64
CA TYR A 9 48.54 51.67 7.69
C TYR A 9 48.01 51.81 9.12
N ASN A 10 47.30 52.91 9.38
CA ASN A 10 46.64 53.16 10.66
C ASN A 10 45.43 52.21 10.83
N MET A 11 45.62 51.18 11.65
CA MET A 11 44.64 50.11 11.88
C MET A 11 43.26 50.62 12.32
N LYS A 12 43.18 51.70 13.11
CA LYS A 12 41.91 52.28 13.57
C LYS A 12 41.10 52.90 12.42
N ARG A 13 41.78 53.50 11.43
CA ARG A 13 41.11 54.06 10.24
C ARG A 13 40.67 52.93 9.31
N LEU A 14 41.49 51.90 9.15
CA LEU A 14 41.17 50.73 8.34
C LEU A 14 39.92 50.00 8.86
N HIS A 15 39.82 49.75 10.17
CA HIS A 15 38.62 49.12 10.75
C HIS A 15 37.34 49.94 10.57
N LYS A 16 37.41 51.28 10.68
CA LYS A 16 36.25 52.15 10.44
C LYS A 16 35.80 52.11 8.98
N ALA A 17 36.76 52.15 8.05
CA ALA A 17 36.47 52.03 6.62
C ALA A 17 35.87 50.66 6.28
N PHE A 18 36.41 49.59 6.87
CA PHE A 18 35.88 48.24 6.72
C PHE A 18 34.47 48.08 7.30
N ALA A 19 34.21 48.59 8.50
CA ALA A 19 32.89 48.57 9.13
C ALA A 19 31.85 49.34 8.30
N PHE A 20 32.23 50.50 7.76
CA PHE A 20 31.35 51.27 6.89
C PHE A 20 31.07 50.53 5.57
N ALA A 21 32.12 49.98 4.93
CA ALA A 21 31.98 49.22 3.69
C ALA A 21 31.11 47.96 3.87
N SER A 22 31.21 47.28 5.01
CA SER A 22 30.38 46.11 5.31
C SER A 22 28.91 46.47 5.57
N ILE A 23 28.61 47.62 6.19
CA ILE A 23 27.24 48.13 6.30
C ILE A 23 26.67 48.50 4.92
N VAL A 24 27.46 49.19 4.09
CA VAL A 24 27.04 49.54 2.72
C VAL A 24 26.78 48.28 1.91
N LEU A 25 27.67 47.28 1.97
CA LEU A 25 27.49 45.99 1.32
C LEU A 25 26.23 45.28 1.82
N LEU A 26 25.97 45.28 3.14
CA LEU A 26 24.76 44.69 3.71
C LEU A 26 23.48 45.34 3.18
N ILE A 27 23.45 46.67 3.11
CA ILE A 27 22.30 47.43 2.57
C ILE A 27 22.08 47.07 1.09
N VAL A 28 23.15 47.01 0.29
CA VAL A 28 23.07 46.63 -1.13
C VAL A 28 22.57 45.20 -1.28
N THR A 29 23.05 44.25 -0.47
CA THR A 29 22.58 42.86 -0.49
C THR A 29 21.09 42.76 -0.12
N ILE A 30 20.64 43.49 0.91
CA ILE A 30 19.21 43.55 1.26
C ILE A 30 18.39 44.16 0.12
N TRP A 31 18.89 45.21 -0.52
CA TRP A 31 18.19 45.84 -1.63
C TRP A 31 18.04 44.91 -2.84
N LEU A 32 19.11 44.19 -3.22
CA LEU A 32 19.06 43.17 -4.27
C LEU A 32 18.09 42.04 -3.93
N LEU A 33 18.05 41.59 -2.66
CA LEU A 33 17.08 40.61 -2.18
C LEU A 33 15.63 41.11 -2.29
N VAL A 34 15.38 42.38 -1.94
CA VAL A 34 14.04 42.97 -2.03
C VAL A 34 13.61 43.14 -3.49
N ASP A 35 14.49 43.62 -4.37
CA ASP A 35 14.21 43.80 -5.79
C ASP A 35 13.94 42.45 -6.48
N ASP A 36 14.74 41.43 -6.18
CA ASP A 36 14.52 40.06 -6.66
C ASP A 36 13.22 39.43 -6.13
N HIS A 37 12.83 39.78 -4.91
CA HIS A 37 11.55 39.39 -4.34
C HIS A 37 10.34 40.10 -4.96
N GLN A 38 10.53 41.29 -5.54
CA GLN A 38 9.45 42.10 -6.13
C GLN A 38 9.22 41.87 -7.62
N ARG A 39 9.96 40.94 -8.26
CA ARG A 39 9.80 40.61 -9.68
C ARG A 39 8.33 40.39 -10.06
N GLU A 40 7.90 41.00 -11.16
CA GLU A 40 6.50 41.04 -11.60
C GLU A 40 5.87 39.65 -11.77
N TRP A 41 6.65 38.64 -12.20
CA TRP A 41 6.20 37.25 -12.35
C TRP A 41 5.74 36.62 -11.02
N LYS A 42 6.31 37.01 -9.87
CA LYS A 42 5.88 36.52 -8.55
C LYS A 42 4.47 37.01 -8.20
N ARG A 43 4.04 38.17 -8.72
CA ARG A 43 2.63 38.62 -8.60
C ARG A 43 1.70 37.69 -9.37
N PHE A 44 2.06 37.34 -10.60
CA PHE A 44 1.30 36.38 -11.40
C PHE A 44 1.23 35.00 -10.74
N GLN A 45 2.32 34.52 -10.13
CA GLN A 45 2.33 33.25 -9.39
C GLN A 45 1.39 33.27 -8.18
N ARG A 46 1.38 34.35 -7.39
CA ARG A 46 0.45 34.50 -6.25
C ARG A 46 -1.01 34.55 -6.70
N THR A 47 -1.29 35.30 -7.76
CA THR A 47 -2.64 35.37 -8.34
C THR A 47 -3.07 34.03 -8.91
N ALA A 48 -2.18 33.30 -9.61
CA ALA A 48 -2.45 31.96 -10.10
C ALA A 48 -2.74 30.99 -8.94
N ASN A 49 -1.94 31.01 -7.88
CA ASN A 49 -2.18 30.20 -6.68
C ASN A 49 -3.52 30.52 -6.01
N ASP A 50 -3.90 31.79 -5.92
CA ASP A 50 -5.19 32.21 -5.34
C ASP A 50 -6.37 31.76 -6.23
N ILE A 51 -6.27 31.93 -7.55
CA ILE A 51 -7.28 31.42 -8.51
C ILE A 51 -7.41 29.91 -8.36
N ASP A 52 -6.29 29.20 -8.31
CA ASP A 52 -6.24 27.75 -8.17
C ASP A 52 -6.83 27.27 -6.85
N LEU A 53 -6.58 27.97 -5.75
CA LEU A 53 -7.20 27.69 -4.45
C LEU A 53 -8.71 27.90 -4.50
N ARG A 54 -9.18 28.99 -5.11
CA ARG A 54 -10.62 29.25 -5.27
C ARG A 54 -11.29 28.23 -6.16
N VAL A 55 -10.64 27.81 -7.25
CA VAL A 55 -11.13 26.75 -8.13
C VAL A 55 -11.19 25.43 -7.36
N ALA A 56 -10.20 25.12 -6.52
CA ALA A 56 -10.22 23.95 -5.66
C ALA A 56 -11.32 24.02 -4.58
N ASP A 57 -11.52 25.17 -3.95
CA ASP A 57 -12.63 25.41 -3.02
C ASP A 57 -13.98 25.22 -3.73
N TRP A 58 -14.15 25.76 -4.94
CA TRP A 58 -15.37 25.55 -5.74
C TRP A 58 -15.58 24.10 -6.12
N ARG A 59 -14.52 23.38 -6.49
CA ARG A 59 -14.60 21.92 -6.74
C ARG A 59 -14.95 21.15 -5.48
N LYS A 60 -14.40 21.54 -4.33
CA LYS A 60 -14.76 20.98 -3.04
C LYS A 60 -16.24 21.23 -2.74
N TYR A 61 -16.72 22.47 -2.89
CA TYR A 61 -18.14 22.77 -2.72
C TYR A 61 -19.03 22.03 -3.71
N GLN A 62 -18.59 21.84 -4.96
CA GLN A 62 -19.27 21.00 -5.95
C GLN A 62 -19.29 19.53 -5.51
N TYR A 63 -18.22 19.02 -4.90
CA TYR A 63 -18.16 17.66 -4.37
C TYR A 63 -18.94 17.49 -3.06
N GLU A 64 -19.04 18.55 -2.26
CA GLU A 64 -19.89 18.63 -1.08
C GLU A 64 -21.32 19.01 -1.44
N THR A 65 -21.65 19.16 -2.73
CA THR A 65 -23.05 19.33 -3.13
C THR A 65 -23.86 18.11 -2.71
N ASP A 66 -25.16 18.34 -2.62
CA ASP A 66 -26.16 17.32 -2.43
C ASP A 66 -25.95 16.07 -3.31
N GLU A 67 -25.40 16.20 -4.53
CA GLU A 67 -25.29 15.08 -5.47
C GLU A 67 -24.29 14.00 -5.03
N ALA A 68 -23.04 14.39 -4.74
CA ALA A 68 -22.02 13.43 -4.29
C ALA A 68 -22.29 12.93 -2.85
N THR A 69 -22.92 13.75 -2.00
CA THR A 69 -23.43 13.29 -0.69
C THR A 69 -24.54 12.25 -0.87
N LYS A 70 -25.51 12.50 -1.76
CA LYS A 70 -26.57 11.53 -2.10
C LYS A 70 -26.01 10.26 -2.72
N GLU A 71 -25.00 10.37 -3.57
CA GLU A 71 -24.33 9.20 -4.15
C GLU A 71 -23.65 8.36 -3.08
N ARG A 72 -22.89 8.98 -2.17
CA ARG A 72 -22.27 8.27 -1.05
C ARG A 72 -23.32 7.61 -0.15
N ASP A 73 -24.36 8.35 0.23
CA ASP A 73 -25.40 7.82 1.10
C ASP A 73 -26.18 6.68 0.41
N SER A 74 -26.39 6.78 -0.91
CA SER A 74 -26.93 5.69 -1.74
C SER A 74 -26.01 4.47 -1.78
N LEU A 75 -24.69 4.66 -1.93
CA LEU A 75 -23.71 3.58 -1.90
C LEU A 75 -23.63 2.92 -0.51
N ASP A 76 -23.69 3.71 0.57
CA ASP A 76 -23.75 3.19 1.95
C ASP A 76 -25.04 2.37 2.16
N GLN A 77 -26.20 2.86 1.68
CA GLN A 77 -27.46 2.10 1.72
C GLN A 77 -27.40 0.81 0.90
N GLN A 78 -26.84 0.87 -0.31
CA GLN A 78 -26.63 -0.31 -1.16
C GLN A 78 -25.69 -1.32 -0.49
N LEU A 79 -24.66 -0.86 0.21
CA LEU A 79 -23.74 -1.71 0.95
C LEU A 79 -24.48 -2.42 2.10
N THR A 80 -25.24 -1.67 2.90
CA THR A 80 -26.04 -2.26 3.99
C THR A 80 -27.07 -3.25 3.45
N ALA A 81 -27.74 -2.93 2.35
CA ALA A 81 -28.68 -3.83 1.70
C ALA A 81 -27.99 -5.10 1.17
N ALA A 82 -26.83 -4.97 0.53
CA ALA A 82 -26.05 -6.10 0.04
C ALA A 82 -25.52 -7.00 1.18
N GLN A 83 -25.20 -6.42 2.34
CA GLN A 83 -24.78 -7.17 3.52
C GLN A 83 -25.94 -7.86 4.23
N ALA A 84 -27.15 -7.31 4.12
CA ALA A 84 -28.39 -7.91 4.61
C ALA A 84 -28.90 -9.03 3.68
N LEU A 85 -28.39 -9.11 2.44
CA LEU A 85 -28.61 -10.27 1.59
C LEU A 85 -27.75 -11.45 2.08
N GLY A 86 -28.35 -12.63 2.11
CA GLY A 86 -27.63 -13.86 2.39
C GLY A 86 -26.50 -14.15 1.40
N LEU A 87 -25.68 -15.15 1.73
CA LEU A 87 -24.73 -15.70 0.78
C LEU A 87 -25.42 -16.73 -0.12
N ASP A 88 -24.99 -16.79 -1.38
CA ASP A 88 -25.40 -17.88 -2.27
C ASP A 88 -24.89 -19.22 -1.72
N THR A 89 -25.82 -20.04 -1.24
CA THR A 89 -25.57 -21.36 -0.68
C THR A 89 -24.85 -22.27 -1.68
N GLY A 90 -25.09 -22.09 -2.99
CA GLY A 90 -24.42 -22.85 -4.03
C GLY A 90 -22.92 -22.55 -4.15
N HIS A 91 -22.46 -21.36 -3.74
CA HIS A 91 -21.03 -21.05 -3.64
C HIS A 91 -20.42 -21.57 -2.33
N VAL A 92 -21.18 -21.53 -1.22
CA VAL A 92 -20.74 -22.11 0.06
C VAL A 92 -20.56 -23.63 -0.05
N ASP A 93 -21.47 -24.33 -0.73
CA ASP A 93 -21.35 -25.77 -0.97
C ASP A 93 -20.19 -26.11 -1.89
N ARG A 94 -19.95 -25.30 -2.94
CA ARG A 94 -18.76 -25.43 -3.78
C ARG A 94 -17.46 -25.25 -2.98
N PHE A 95 -17.43 -24.30 -2.06
CA PHE A 95 -16.29 -24.10 -1.16
C PHE A 95 -16.06 -25.35 -0.29
N ARG A 96 -17.13 -25.90 0.31
CA ARG A 96 -17.05 -27.15 1.10
C ARG A 96 -16.54 -28.33 0.27
N ALA A 97 -17.04 -28.48 -0.95
CA ALA A 97 -16.63 -29.54 -1.86
C ALA A 97 -15.15 -29.46 -2.22
N GLU A 98 -14.62 -28.25 -2.50
CA GLU A 98 -13.19 -28.07 -2.79
C GLU A 98 -12.31 -28.36 -1.55
N VAL A 99 -12.73 -27.95 -0.35
CA VAL A 99 -12.03 -28.31 0.89
C VAL A 99 -12.05 -29.83 1.12
N ALA A 100 -13.18 -30.49 0.91
CA ALA A 100 -13.32 -31.93 1.07
C ALA A 100 -12.49 -32.72 0.05
N LYS A 101 -12.43 -32.25 -1.20
CA LYS A 101 -11.60 -32.82 -2.27
C LYS A 101 -10.12 -32.79 -1.89
N GLU A 102 -9.63 -31.67 -1.37
CA GLU A 102 -8.24 -31.55 -0.90
C GLU A 102 -7.96 -32.44 0.32
N ALA A 103 -8.89 -32.46 1.28
CA ALA A 103 -8.79 -33.30 2.47
C ALA A 103 -8.68 -34.80 2.07
N LYS A 104 -9.51 -35.25 1.13
CA LYS A 104 -9.48 -36.59 0.56
C LYS A 104 -8.17 -36.87 -0.17
N ARG A 105 -7.66 -35.95 -1.00
CA ARG A 105 -6.37 -36.10 -1.69
C ARG A 105 -5.24 -36.37 -0.69
N ARG A 106 -5.27 -35.67 0.44
CA ARG A 106 -4.28 -35.79 1.50
C ARG A 106 -4.54 -36.95 2.47
N SER A 107 -5.64 -37.69 2.32
CA SER A 107 -6.08 -38.71 3.27
C SER A 107 -6.23 -38.18 4.71
N VAL A 108 -6.67 -36.94 4.86
CA VAL A 108 -6.91 -36.28 6.15
C VAL A 108 -8.39 -35.94 6.27
N ALA A 109 -8.99 -36.15 7.44
CA ALA A 109 -10.35 -35.67 7.71
C ALA A 109 -10.34 -34.15 7.96
N PHE A 110 -11.27 -33.42 7.35
CA PHE A 110 -11.49 -32.00 7.65
C PHE A 110 -12.75 -31.84 8.49
N ASP A 111 -12.65 -31.11 9.59
CA ASP A 111 -13.78 -30.82 10.45
C ASP A 111 -14.57 -29.61 9.94
N PHE A 112 -15.79 -29.86 9.47
CA PHE A 112 -16.71 -28.84 8.99
C PHE A 112 -17.62 -28.26 10.06
N THR A 113 -17.59 -28.76 11.30
CA THR A 113 -18.53 -28.42 12.38
C THR A 113 -18.66 -26.91 12.58
N GLU A 114 -17.53 -26.20 12.68
CA GLU A 114 -17.52 -24.76 12.89
C GLU A 114 -18.02 -23.97 11.67
N LEU A 115 -17.75 -24.46 10.45
CA LEU A 115 -18.25 -23.83 9.23
C LEU A 115 -19.77 -24.00 9.12
N GLU A 116 -20.27 -25.20 9.41
CA GLU A 116 -21.70 -25.53 9.43
C GLU A 116 -22.44 -24.72 10.49
N ARG A 117 -21.87 -24.60 11.70
CA ARG A 117 -22.43 -23.77 12.77
C ARG A 117 -22.64 -22.32 12.32
N ARG A 118 -21.66 -21.72 11.64
CA ARG A 118 -21.76 -20.33 11.13
C ARG A 118 -22.73 -20.21 9.95
N SER A 119 -22.77 -21.21 9.08
CA SER A 119 -23.75 -21.28 7.98
C SER A 119 -25.19 -21.36 8.50
N ASN A 120 -25.43 -22.17 9.53
CA ASN A 120 -26.74 -22.28 10.15
C ASN A 120 -27.11 -20.96 10.83
N ARG A 121 -26.18 -20.32 11.56
CA ARG A 121 -26.42 -18.99 12.16
C ARG A 121 -26.83 -17.93 11.12
N LEU A 122 -26.21 -17.92 9.95
CA LEU A 122 -26.63 -17.02 8.85
C LEU A 122 -28.04 -17.35 8.38
N THR A 123 -28.36 -18.64 8.21
CA THR A 123 -29.69 -19.09 7.78
C THR A 123 -30.76 -18.70 8.79
N ASP A 124 -30.47 -18.87 10.09
CA ASP A 124 -31.36 -18.50 11.19
C ASP A 124 -31.59 -16.98 11.22
N ALA A 125 -30.52 -16.19 11.12
CA ALA A 125 -30.62 -14.73 11.06
C ALA A 125 -31.45 -14.24 9.87
N MET A 126 -31.30 -14.88 8.70
CA MET A 126 -32.12 -14.56 7.52
C MET A 126 -33.60 -14.92 7.70
N ALA A 127 -33.89 -16.05 8.36
CA ALA A 127 -35.26 -16.48 8.64
C ALA A 127 -35.95 -15.53 9.64
N GLU A 128 -35.23 -15.10 10.67
CA GLU A 128 -35.70 -14.11 11.65
C GLU A 128 -35.95 -12.74 11.00
N ALA A 129 -35.02 -12.28 10.15
CA ALA A 129 -35.17 -11.02 9.40
C ALA A 129 -36.36 -11.01 8.42
N THR A 130 -36.81 -12.18 7.95
CA THR A 130 -38.01 -12.32 7.12
C THR A 130 -39.30 -12.25 7.95
N SER A 131 -39.22 -12.54 9.25
CA SER A 131 -40.35 -12.73 10.16
C SER A 131 -40.63 -11.53 11.08
N ALA A 132 -39.67 -10.64 11.27
CA ALA A 132 -39.74 -9.42 12.08
C ALA A 132 -39.27 -8.20 11.27
N GLU A 133 -39.49 -6.96 11.77
CA GLU A 133 -38.78 -5.80 11.21
C GLU A 133 -37.28 -6.09 11.25
N PRO A 134 -36.60 -6.20 10.09
CA PRO A 134 -35.28 -6.81 10.03
C PRO A 134 -34.26 -5.94 10.73
N ASP A 135 -33.64 -6.46 11.80
CA ASP A 135 -32.34 -5.94 12.19
C ASP A 135 -31.30 -6.44 11.17
N SER A 136 -31.12 -5.65 10.12
CA SER A 136 -30.14 -5.93 9.05
C SER A 136 -28.71 -6.14 9.58
N ALA A 137 -28.43 -5.68 10.82
CA ALA A 137 -27.12 -5.83 11.44
C ALA A 137 -26.80 -7.29 11.80
N ASP A 138 -27.79 -8.08 12.25
CA ASP A 138 -27.55 -9.47 12.66
C ASP A 138 -27.23 -10.37 11.46
N VAL A 139 -27.94 -10.18 10.34
CA VAL A 139 -27.65 -10.89 9.08
C VAL A 139 -26.27 -10.51 8.57
N ALA A 140 -25.94 -9.22 8.56
CA ALA A 140 -24.61 -8.74 8.15
C ALA A 140 -23.49 -9.31 9.03
N ALA A 141 -23.68 -9.35 10.35
CA ALA A 141 -22.73 -9.91 11.29
C ALA A 141 -22.55 -11.43 11.10
N ALA A 142 -23.63 -12.19 10.93
CA ALA A 142 -23.57 -13.63 10.68
C ALA A 142 -22.90 -13.94 9.34
N ARG A 143 -23.19 -13.14 8.29
CA ARG A 143 -22.55 -13.23 6.98
C ARG A 143 -21.05 -12.99 7.07
N GLN A 144 -20.63 -11.94 7.76
CA GLN A 144 -19.22 -11.63 7.95
C GLN A 144 -18.50 -12.73 8.75
N ASP A 145 -19.11 -13.27 9.81
CA ASP A 145 -18.54 -14.36 10.61
C ASP A 145 -18.31 -15.64 9.76
N LEU A 146 -19.25 -15.97 8.86
CA LEU A 146 -19.08 -17.08 7.92
C LEU A 146 -17.94 -16.79 6.92
N LEU A 147 -17.92 -15.61 6.30
CA LEU A 147 -16.87 -15.23 5.37
C LEU A 147 -15.48 -15.26 6.02
N ASP A 148 -15.36 -14.81 7.27
CA ASP A 148 -14.09 -14.83 8.01
C ASP A 148 -13.61 -16.25 8.28
N ARG A 149 -14.53 -17.18 8.58
CA ARG A 149 -14.16 -18.60 8.69
C ARG A 149 -13.68 -19.18 7.35
N MET A 150 -14.34 -18.84 6.25
CA MET A 150 -13.92 -19.28 4.93
C MET A 150 -12.55 -18.70 4.55
N ARG A 151 -12.29 -17.42 4.87
CA ARG A 151 -10.99 -16.77 4.69
C ARG A 151 -9.89 -17.43 5.54
N GLU A 152 -10.18 -17.81 6.78
CA GLU A 152 -9.25 -18.56 7.63
C GLU A 152 -8.88 -19.90 7.00
N ILE A 153 -9.87 -20.62 6.45
CA ILE A 153 -9.63 -21.89 5.74
C ILE A 153 -8.76 -21.67 4.50
N ALA A 154 -9.06 -20.66 3.69
CA ALA A 154 -8.26 -20.30 2.52
C ALA A 154 -6.83 -19.87 2.90
N GLY A 155 -6.65 -19.10 3.98
CA GLY A 155 -5.34 -18.72 4.50
C GLY A 155 -4.52 -19.91 4.97
N ARG A 156 -5.15 -20.94 5.56
CA ARG A 156 -4.47 -22.21 5.86
C ARG A 156 -4.06 -22.98 4.61
N ALA A 157 -4.81 -22.88 3.50
CA ALA A 157 -4.42 -23.49 2.23
C ALA A 157 -3.21 -22.75 1.63
N GLU A 158 -3.23 -21.42 1.65
CA GLU A 158 -2.11 -20.57 1.22
C GLU A 158 -0.83 -20.87 2.02
N PHE A 159 -0.93 -20.95 3.35
CA PHE A 159 0.22 -21.29 4.18
C PHE A 159 0.86 -22.64 3.79
N ARG A 160 0.05 -23.64 3.44
CA ARG A 160 0.57 -24.95 2.98
C ARG A 160 1.26 -24.84 1.63
N GLU A 161 0.67 -24.09 0.69
CA GLU A 161 1.30 -23.83 -0.61
C GLU A 161 2.66 -23.16 -0.43
N LEU A 162 2.73 -22.12 0.41
CA LEU A 162 3.98 -21.39 0.68
C LEU A 162 5.06 -22.31 1.26
N ASN A 163 4.71 -23.11 2.28
CA ASN A 163 5.65 -24.09 2.83
C ASN A 163 6.14 -25.09 1.79
N ARG A 164 5.26 -25.55 0.89
CA ARG A 164 5.66 -26.49 -0.17
C ARG A 164 6.53 -25.82 -1.23
N LEU A 165 6.26 -24.55 -1.54
CA LEU A 165 7.10 -23.74 -2.42
C LEU A 165 8.51 -23.57 -1.86
N GLU A 166 8.64 -23.32 -0.55
CA GLU A 166 9.93 -23.20 0.13
C GLU A 166 10.72 -24.52 0.05
N GLN A 167 10.08 -25.65 0.32
CA GLN A 167 10.70 -26.97 0.18
C GLN A 167 11.17 -27.23 -1.26
N ARG A 168 10.33 -26.93 -2.25
CA ARG A 168 10.69 -27.04 -3.67
C ARG A 168 11.89 -26.19 -4.03
N ARG A 169 11.96 -24.94 -3.52
CA ARG A 169 13.12 -24.06 -3.72
C ARG A 169 14.39 -24.65 -3.10
N ALA A 170 14.29 -25.20 -1.89
CA ALA A 170 15.41 -25.85 -1.23
C ALA A 170 15.95 -27.05 -2.02
N GLU A 171 15.06 -27.94 -2.51
CA GLU A 171 15.46 -29.08 -3.35
C GLU A 171 16.04 -28.65 -4.70
N SER A 172 15.48 -27.60 -5.31
CA SER A 172 16.04 -27.04 -6.54
C SER A 172 17.48 -26.56 -6.35
N VAL A 173 17.80 -25.93 -5.22
CA VAL A 173 19.17 -25.49 -4.92
C VAL A 173 20.10 -26.69 -4.72
N LYS A 174 19.64 -27.76 -4.03
CA LYS A 174 20.41 -29.00 -3.88
C LYS A 174 20.70 -29.66 -5.22
N LEU A 175 19.71 -29.73 -6.11
CA LEU A 175 19.86 -30.27 -7.45
C LEU A 175 20.93 -29.52 -8.25
N GLU A 176 20.90 -28.18 -8.23
CA GLU A 176 21.91 -27.36 -8.91
C GLU A 176 23.31 -27.57 -8.32
N ALA A 177 23.42 -27.68 -7.00
CA ALA A 177 24.69 -28.01 -6.35
C ALA A 177 25.21 -29.41 -6.76
N ALA A 178 24.33 -30.41 -6.84
CA ALA A 178 24.69 -31.77 -7.26
C ALA A 178 25.16 -31.81 -8.72
N LYS A 179 24.45 -31.13 -9.63
CA LYS A 179 24.86 -30.98 -11.04
C LYS A 179 26.24 -30.32 -11.16
N ALA A 180 26.49 -29.26 -10.38
CA ALA A 180 27.79 -28.62 -10.36
C ALA A 180 28.90 -29.58 -9.88
N ARG A 181 28.64 -30.41 -8.86
CA ARG A 181 29.59 -31.44 -8.39
C ARG A 181 29.88 -32.51 -9.44
N VAL A 182 28.91 -32.88 -10.28
CA VAL A 182 29.13 -33.75 -11.45
C VAL A 182 30.02 -33.04 -12.47
N GLY A 183 29.73 -31.79 -12.82
CA GLY A 183 30.55 -31.00 -13.76
C GLY A 183 32.01 -30.85 -13.30
N LEU A 184 32.24 -30.61 -12.00
CA LEU A 184 33.58 -30.57 -11.42
C LEU A 184 34.28 -31.94 -11.48
N ALA A 185 33.57 -33.03 -11.20
CA ALA A 185 34.13 -34.38 -11.29
C ALA A 185 34.56 -34.73 -12.73
N VAL A 186 33.78 -34.29 -13.74
CA VAL A 186 34.15 -34.45 -15.16
C VAL A 186 35.42 -33.67 -15.48
N ARG A 187 35.51 -32.41 -15.04
CA ARG A 187 36.70 -31.57 -15.21
C ARG A 187 37.94 -32.20 -14.58
N ASP A 188 37.79 -32.75 -13.38
CA ASP A 188 38.87 -33.34 -12.58
C ASP A 188 39.20 -34.78 -13.00
N ARG A 189 38.55 -35.30 -14.07
CA ARG A 189 38.74 -36.65 -14.63
C ARG A 189 38.52 -37.76 -13.61
N ALA A 190 37.48 -37.61 -12.79
CA ALA A 190 37.06 -38.65 -11.84
C ALA A 190 36.77 -39.99 -12.54
N SER A 191 36.82 -41.08 -11.77
CA SER A 191 36.52 -42.42 -12.30
C SER A 191 35.06 -42.51 -12.74
N ARG A 192 34.76 -43.43 -13.67
CA ARG A 192 33.38 -43.67 -14.14
C ARG A 192 32.44 -44.02 -12.98
N ALA A 193 32.88 -44.88 -12.07
CA ALA A 193 32.09 -45.26 -10.90
C ALA A 193 31.71 -44.06 -10.00
N GLU A 194 32.60 -43.08 -9.85
CA GLU A 194 32.31 -41.85 -9.09
C GLU A 194 31.37 -40.91 -9.84
N LEU A 195 31.52 -40.79 -11.16
CA LEU A 195 30.58 -40.03 -12.00
C LEU A 195 29.18 -40.65 -11.96
N ASP A 196 29.07 -41.97 -12.07
CA ASP A 196 27.80 -42.69 -12.03
C ASP A 196 27.10 -42.50 -10.67
N ARG A 197 27.85 -42.59 -9.56
CA ARG A 197 27.32 -42.32 -8.22
C ARG A 197 26.77 -40.91 -8.09
N ARG A 198 27.49 -39.90 -8.56
CA ARG A 198 27.04 -38.50 -8.48
C ARG A 198 25.87 -38.23 -9.43
N GLN A 199 25.82 -38.89 -10.57
CA GLN A 199 24.69 -38.81 -11.49
C GLN A 199 23.43 -39.41 -10.86
N GLN A 200 23.54 -40.54 -10.14
CA GLN A 200 22.42 -41.12 -9.39
C GLN A 200 21.88 -40.16 -8.32
N GLU A 201 22.74 -39.40 -7.63
CA GLU A 201 22.30 -38.35 -6.69
C GLU A 201 21.49 -37.26 -7.41
N VAL A 202 21.95 -36.82 -8.59
CA VAL A 202 21.23 -35.84 -9.42
C VAL A 202 19.87 -36.38 -9.87
N ASP A 203 19.81 -37.65 -10.28
CA ASP A 203 18.58 -38.27 -10.76
C ASP A 203 17.55 -38.40 -9.62
N HIS A 204 17.97 -38.81 -8.43
CA HIS A 204 17.11 -38.84 -7.24
C HIS A 204 16.56 -37.45 -6.88
N LEU A 205 17.43 -36.43 -6.81
CA LEU A 205 17.00 -35.06 -6.50
C LEU A 205 16.05 -34.49 -7.57
N LYS A 206 16.19 -34.94 -8.82
CA LYS A 206 15.28 -34.57 -9.91
C LYS A 206 13.91 -35.22 -9.75
N GLU A 207 13.86 -36.46 -9.31
CA GLU A 207 12.61 -37.16 -8.97
C GLU A 207 11.92 -36.48 -7.78
N ASP A 208 12.65 -36.20 -6.68
CA ASP A 208 12.12 -35.48 -5.51
C ASP A 208 11.55 -34.10 -5.89
N LEU A 209 12.28 -33.34 -6.71
CA LEU A 209 11.83 -32.03 -7.17
C LEU A 209 10.59 -32.13 -8.07
N HIS A 210 10.48 -33.20 -8.85
CA HIS A 210 9.30 -33.45 -9.68
C HIS A 210 8.06 -33.72 -8.81
N GLU A 211 8.18 -34.58 -7.80
CA GLU A 211 7.09 -34.84 -6.84
C GLU A 211 6.65 -33.56 -6.11
N LEU A 212 7.61 -32.79 -5.57
CA LEU A 212 7.33 -31.51 -4.92
C LEU A 212 6.65 -30.51 -5.85
N THR A 213 6.99 -30.54 -7.14
CA THR A 213 6.37 -29.66 -8.14
C THR A 213 4.92 -30.05 -8.39
N LEU A 214 4.60 -31.34 -8.49
CA LEU A 214 3.23 -31.83 -8.63
C LEU A 214 2.39 -31.48 -7.41
N GLU A 215 2.93 -31.68 -6.20
CA GLU A 215 2.25 -31.31 -4.97
C GLU A 215 2.00 -29.80 -4.87
N PHE A 216 3.01 -28.99 -5.19
CA PHE A 216 2.88 -27.54 -5.20
C PHE A 216 1.79 -27.08 -6.17
N GLN A 217 1.78 -27.60 -7.40
CA GLN A 217 0.75 -27.25 -8.40
C GLN A 217 -0.63 -27.56 -7.86
N ALA A 218 -0.80 -28.76 -7.30
CA ALA A 218 -2.08 -29.22 -6.78
C ALA A 218 -2.56 -28.40 -5.56
N LEU A 219 -1.63 -27.89 -4.73
CA LEU A 219 -1.95 -26.94 -3.64
C LEU A 219 -2.30 -25.55 -4.17
N SER A 220 -1.59 -25.06 -5.19
CA SER A 220 -1.85 -23.77 -5.82
C SER A 220 -3.22 -23.74 -6.48
N ASP A 221 -3.56 -24.79 -7.24
CA ASP A 221 -4.89 -24.94 -7.87
C ASP A 221 -6.01 -24.91 -6.81
N HIS A 222 -5.81 -25.60 -5.69
CA HIS A 222 -6.76 -25.60 -4.58
C HIS A 222 -6.91 -24.20 -3.95
N ARG A 223 -5.81 -23.50 -3.66
CA ARG A 223 -5.86 -22.12 -3.12
C ARG A 223 -6.59 -21.18 -4.09
N VAL A 224 -6.25 -21.22 -5.37
CA VAL A 224 -6.88 -20.38 -6.41
C VAL A 224 -8.38 -20.67 -6.46
N ALA A 225 -8.80 -21.93 -6.45
CA ALA A 225 -10.20 -22.30 -6.45
C ALA A 225 -10.96 -21.72 -5.23
N LEU A 226 -10.39 -21.80 -4.02
CA LEU A 226 -11.01 -21.21 -2.83
C LEU A 226 -11.11 -19.69 -2.92
N GLN A 227 -10.06 -19.02 -3.40
CA GLN A 227 -10.04 -17.56 -3.57
C GLN A 227 -11.05 -17.10 -4.63
N ASP A 228 -11.17 -17.82 -5.74
CA ASP A 228 -12.15 -17.51 -6.78
C ASP A 228 -13.58 -17.66 -6.27
N ILE A 229 -13.86 -18.67 -5.44
CA ILE A 229 -15.17 -18.84 -4.81
C ILE A 229 -15.45 -17.67 -3.84
N LEU A 230 -14.48 -17.29 -3.01
CA LEU A 230 -14.62 -16.14 -2.10
C LEU A 230 -14.85 -14.84 -2.86
N LYS A 231 -14.10 -14.61 -3.93
CA LYS A 231 -14.24 -13.44 -4.79
C LYS A 231 -15.63 -13.36 -5.43
N ARG A 232 -16.21 -14.50 -5.83
CA ARG A 232 -17.58 -14.55 -6.36
C ARG A 232 -18.62 -14.28 -5.28
N LEU A 233 -18.42 -14.77 -4.06
CA LEU A 233 -19.31 -14.51 -2.91
C LEU A 233 -19.32 -13.06 -2.47
N THR A 234 -18.19 -12.34 -2.63
CA THR A 234 -18.06 -10.94 -2.21
C THR A 234 -18.10 -9.95 -3.38
N ALA A 235 -18.31 -10.40 -4.62
CA ALA A 235 -18.16 -9.57 -5.82
C ALA A 235 -18.99 -8.27 -5.77
N ASP A 236 -20.28 -8.39 -5.45
CA ASP A 236 -21.19 -7.25 -5.42
C ASP A 236 -20.83 -6.27 -4.30
N GLU A 237 -20.51 -6.80 -3.11
CA GLU A 237 -20.08 -6.00 -1.96
C GLU A 237 -18.74 -5.29 -2.23
N ASP A 238 -17.78 -6.00 -2.82
CA ASP A 238 -16.46 -5.45 -3.15
C ASP A 238 -16.57 -4.36 -4.22
N ALA A 239 -17.49 -4.50 -5.18
CA ALA A 239 -17.78 -3.47 -6.17
C ALA A 239 -18.33 -2.19 -5.52
N ILE A 240 -19.30 -2.32 -4.60
CA ILE A 240 -19.88 -1.19 -3.86
C ILE A 240 -18.82 -0.53 -2.97
N ARG A 241 -18.07 -1.32 -2.19
CA ARG A 241 -16.98 -0.81 -1.33
C ARG A 241 -15.90 -0.09 -2.14
N LYS A 242 -15.57 -0.60 -3.32
CA LYS A 242 -14.63 0.04 -4.22
C LYS A 242 -15.17 1.40 -4.70
N ALA A 243 -16.40 1.46 -5.20
CA ALA A 243 -17.02 2.72 -5.63
C ALA A 243 -17.05 3.75 -4.49
N LEU A 244 -17.38 3.31 -3.28
CA LEU A 244 -17.40 4.14 -2.08
C LEU A 244 -16.00 4.64 -1.68
N THR A 245 -14.99 3.79 -1.83
CA THR A 245 -13.58 4.18 -1.59
C THR A 245 -13.08 5.16 -2.64
N GLU A 246 -13.44 4.97 -3.91
CA GLU A 246 -13.10 5.89 -5.01
C GLU A 246 -13.74 7.26 -4.81
N ASN A 247 -15.03 7.30 -4.45
CA ASN A 247 -15.74 8.53 -4.09
C ASN A 247 -15.04 9.26 -2.91
N ARG A 248 -14.69 8.54 -1.83
CA ARG A 248 -13.96 9.15 -0.70
C ARG A 248 -12.55 9.61 -1.08
N ALA A 249 -11.86 8.89 -1.97
CA ALA A 249 -10.50 9.21 -2.38
C ALA A 249 -10.43 10.51 -3.19
N ASP A 250 -11.44 10.81 -3.99
CA ASP A 250 -11.48 12.05 -4.78
C ASP A 250 -11.63 13.29 -3.88
N LEU A 251 -12.46 13.20 -2.83
CA LEU A 251 -12.52 14.24 -1.80
C LEU A 251 -11.16 14.43 -1.10
N ALA A 252 -10.53 13.32 -0.67
CA ALA A 252 -9.24 13.37 0.00
C ALA A 252 -8.14 13.98 -0.89
N ARG A 253 -8.15 13.71 -2.21
CA ARG A 253 -7.22 14.33 -3.18
C ARG A 253 -7.45 15.83 -3.32
N LEU A 254 -8.72 16.28 -3.36
CA LEU A 254 -9.06 17.70 -3.39
C LEU A 254 -8.55 18.40 -2.13
N GLU A 255 -8.79 17.81 -0.96
CA GLU A 255 -8.32 18.36 0.32
C GLU A 255 -6.79 18.41 0.41
N ALA A 256 -6.10 17.35 -0.02
CA ALA A 256 -4.64 17.33 -0.06
C ALA A 256 -4.08 18.40 -1.01
N THR A 257 -4.69 18.59 -2.18
CA THR A 257 -4.30 19.62 -3.15
C THR A 257 -4.47 21.02 -2.57
N MET A 258 -5.58 21.26 -1.85
CA MET A 258 -5.83 22.53 -1.16
C MET A 258 -4.83 22.77 -0.03
N ALA A 259 -4.56 21.76 0.79
CA ALA A 259 -3.59 21.84 1.89
C ALA A 259 -2.18 22.14 1.36
N GLU A 260 -1.79 21.52 0.25
CA GLU A 260 -0.49 21.78 -0.38
C GLU A 260 -0.40 23.21 -0.95
N ARG A 261 -1.47 23.72 -1.55
CA ARG A 261 -1.48 25.04 -2.19
C ARG A 261 -1.68 26.21 -1.22
N ARG A 262 -2.22 25.97 -0.01
CA ARG A 262 -2.42 27.01 1.01
C ARG A 262 -1.06 27.50 1.53
N SER A 263 -0.72 28.75 1.25
CA SER A 263 0.44 29.42 1.86
C SER A 263 0.07 29.98 3.24
N THR A 264 0.28 29.18 4.28
CA THR A 264 0.13 29.61 5.68
C THR A 264 1.48 29.95 6.30
N TYR A 265 1.48 30.86 7.29
CA TYR A 265 2.69 31.19 8.06
C TYR A 265 3.06 30.08 9.04
N ILE A 266 2.07 29.38 9.58
CA ILE A 266 2.26 28.27 10.50
C ILE A 266 1.36 27.13 10.02
N ASN A 267 1.96 25.99 9.69
CA ASN A 267 1.21 24.79 9.40
C ASN A 267 1.00 24.04 10.73
N ARG A 268 -0.27 23.81 11.11
CA ARG A 268 -0.65 23.08 12.33
C ARG A 268 -1.22 21.68 12.06
N ASP A 269 -1.28 21.27 10.80
CA ASP A 269 -1.97 20.05 10.36
C ASP A 269 -1.26 18.78 10.84
N TYR A 270 0.01 18.88 11.27
CA TYR A 270 0.83 17.76 11.78
C TYR A 270 1.02 17.75 13.30
N GLY A 271 0.18 18.43 14.08
CA GLY A 271 0.21 18.40 15.56
C GLY A 271 1.35 19.20 16.21
N PHE A 272 2.33 19.67 15.45
CA PHE A 272 3.37 20.62 15.88
C PHE A 272 3.38 21.84 14.93
N PRO A 273 3.43 23.10 15.44
CA PRO A 273 3.44 24.28 14.60
C PRO A 273 4.77 24.38 13.84
N LEU A 274 4.78 23.92 12.58
CA LEU A 274 5.91 24.03 11.68
C LEU A 274 5.83 25.32 10.86
N PRO A 275 6.98 25.90 10.47
CA PRO A 275 6.99 27.05 9.57
C PRO A 275 6.32 26.68 8.24
N GLY A 276 5.23 27.36 7.91
CA GLY A 276 4.44 27.06 6.71
C GLY A 276 5.03 27.68 5.43
N LYS A 277 4.47 27.34 4.26
CA LYS A 277 5.00 27.78 2.94
C LYS A 277 5.16 29.31 2.82
N LYS A 278 4.35 30.09 3.53
CA LYS A 278 4.43 31.56 3.53
C LYS A 278 5.69 32.12 4.21
N LEU A 279 6.35 31.34 5.07
CA LEU A 279 7.69 31.67 5.61
C LEU A 279 8.78 31.46 4.56
N LEU A 280 8.66 30.43 3.72
CA LEU A 280 9.58 30.18 2.61
C LEU A 280 9.42 31.21 1.48
N GLU A 281 8.25 31.83 1.38
CA GLU A 281 7.95 32.95 0.47
C GLU A 281 8.42 34.32 1.01
N MET A 282 9.13 34.40 2.15
CA MET A 282 9.68 35.68 2.64
C MET A 282 10.93 36.10 1.85
N PRO A 283 11.22 37.42 1.73
CA PRO A 283 12.31 37.94 0.89
C PRO A 283 13.68 37.28 1.13
N ILE A 284 13.97 36.91 2.38
CA ILE A 284 15.27 36.32 2.77
C ILE A 284 15.33 34.82 2.42
N PHE A 285 14.21 34.08 2.45
CA PHE A 285 14.19 32.62 2.23
C PHE A 285 13.82 32.24 0.79
N ASP A 286 13.03 33.07 0.10
CA ASP A 286 12.59 32.89 -1.28
C ASP A 286 13.78 32.97 -2.27
N ALA A 287 14.78 33.80 -1.97
CA ALA A 287 16.01 33.93 -2.75
C ALA A 287 16.90 32.68 -2.76
N PHE A 288 16.69 31.74 -1.82
CA PHE A 288 17.43 30.47 -1.76
C PHE A 288 16.66 29.27 -2.32
N ASN A 289 15.36 29.44 -2.63
CA ASN A 289 14.48 28.33 -3.03
C ASN A 289 13.94 28.47 -4.47
N SER A 290 14.35 29.51 -5.19
CA SER A 290 14.02 29.70 -6.61
C SER A 290 15.11 29.05 -7.48
N PRO A 291 14.74 28.24 -8.50
CA PRO A 291 15.73 27.69 -9.43
C PRO A 291 16.38 28.82 -10.24
N LEU A 292 17.71 28.77 -10.36
CA LEU A 292 18.53 29.66 -11.20
C LEU A 292 18.18 29.52 -12.69
#